data_AF-A0A946WJQ4-F1
#
_entry.id   AF-A0A946WJQ4-F1
#
_cell.length_a   1.000
_cell.length_b   1.000
_cell.length_c   1.000
_cell.angle_alpha   90.00
_cell.angle_beta   90.00
_cell.angle_gamma   90.00
#
_symmetry.space_group_name_H-M   'P 1'
#
loop_
_entity.id
_entity.type
_entity.pdbx_description
1 polymer ?
#
loop_
_entity_poly.entity_id
_entity_poly.type
_entity_poly.pdbx_seq_one_letter_code
_entity_poly.pdbx_strand_id
1 'polypeptide(L)'
;MINTLLNIFSLLFLIVLISCDKNSQSNLDLSNVTKRDQDLYKQTFNGCKIKNNYTDCNCVAKINIEHRSEIYESYIKNYESIHRPKQQMEITKRRITLSEKSKNLSDERVLEALEDDLRRLENSLASGPNNISEFNLYILPKGKTDVCVFLNP
;
A
#
# COMPACT_ATOMS: atom_id res chain seq x y z
N MET A 1 16.50 16.72 42.43
CA MET A 1 17.09 16.12 41.21
C MET A 1 16.08 15.43 40.29
N ILE A 2 14.78 15.35 40.61
CA ILE A 2 13.77 14.71 39.74
C ILE A 2 13.15 15.70 38.73
N ASN A 3 13.04 16.99 39.07
CA ASN A 3 12.38 17.98 38.19
C ASN A 3 13.21 18.41 36.97
N THR A 4 14.53 18.19 36.96
CA THR A 4 15.38 18.47 35.80
C THR A 4 15.38 17.32 34.79
N LEU A 5 15.13 16.08 35.22
CA LEU A 5 15.03 14.91 34.33
C LEU A 5 13.70 14.86 33.58
N LEU A 6 12.59 15.31 34.20
CA LEU A 6 11.29 15.39 33.53
C LEU A 6 11.26 16.47 32.42
N ASN A 7 11.99 17.57 32.58
CA ASN A 7 12.02 18.64 31.58
C ASN A 7 12.84 18.29 30.34
N ILE A 8 13.85 17.41 30.47
CA ILE A 8 14.64 16.95 29.32
C ILE A 8 13.84 15.96 28.47
N PHE A 9 13.02 15.11 29.08
CA PHE A 9 12.12 14.20 28.36
C PHE A 9 10.98 14.94 27.64
N SER A 10 10.46 16.01 28.23
CA SER A 10 9.41 16.83 27.60
C SER A 10 9.92 17.63 26.40
N LEU A 11 11.20 18.03 26.38
CA LEU A 11 11.77 18.77 25.26
C LEU A 11 12.13 17.85 24.08
N LEU A 12 12.61 16.63 24.37
CA LEU A 12 12.88 15.61 23.35
C LEU A 12 11.61 15.13 22.64
N PHE A 13 10.48 15.05 23.34
CA PHE A 13 9.20 14.72 22.72
C PHE A 13 8.64 15.86 21.85
N LEU A 14 8.95 17.11 22.19
CA LEU A 14 8.55 18.27 21.38
C LEU A 14 9.38 18.40 20.08
N ILE A 15 10.65 18.00 20.11
CA ILE A 15 11.52 18.06 18.92
C ILE A 15 11.10 17.00 17.87
N VAL A 16 10.53 15.87 18.29
CA VAL A 16 9.99 14.86 17.37
C VAL A 16 8.68 15.33 16.70
N LEU A 17 7.98 16.31 17.27
CA LEU A 17 6.79 16.92 16.66
C LEU A 17 7.10 18.13 15.76
N ILE A 18 8.36 18.60 15.71
CA ILE A 18 8.80 19.77 14.92
C ILE A 18 9.52 19.35 13.62
N SER A 19 9.67 18.07 13.33
CA SER A 19 10.06 17.60 11.99
C SER A 19 8.90 17.65 10.97
N CYS A 20 7.84 18.39 11.26
CA CYS A 20 7.05 19.04 10.21
C CYS A 20 7.90 20.17 9.63
N ASP A 21 8.63 19.85 8.56
CA ASP A 21 9.37 20.78 7.71
C ASP A 21 8.62 22.12 7.61
N LYS A 22 9.20 23.16 8.23
CA LYS A 22 8.72 24.55 8.14
C LYS A 22 8.93 25.18 6.76
N ASN A 23 9.35 24.39 5.78
CA ASN A 23 9.33 24.82 4.40
C ASN A 23 7.99 24.41 3.82
N SER A 24 7.17 25.41 3.42
CA SER A 24 6.08 25.18 2.48
C SER A 24 6.65 24.33 1.35
N GLN A 25 6.25 23.06 1.27
CA GLN A 25 6.93 22.04 0.50
C GLN A 25 6.75 22.34 -0.99
N SER A 26 7.52 23.26 -1.54
CA SER A 26 7.52 23.62 -2.95
C SER A 26 8.02 22.40 -3.73
N ASN A 27 7.13 21.80 -4.53
CA ASN A 27 7.35 20.66 -5.41
C ASN A 27 8.23 19.53 -4.83
N LEU A 28 7.59 18.47 -4.33
CA LEU A 28 8.30 17.26 -3.91
C LEU A 28 9.21 16.75 -5.05
N ASP A 29 10.52 16.68 -4.80
CA ASP A 29 11.46 16.14 -5.76
C ASP A 29 11.30 14.62 -5.85
N LEU A 30 10.73 14.17 -6.96
CA LEU A 30 10.45 12.77 -7.27
C LEU A 30 11.50 12.16 -8.21
N SER A 31 12.60 12.87 -8.50
CA SER A 31 13.62 12.43 -9.46
C SER A 31 14.20 11.05 -9.16
N ASN A 32 14.35 10.70 -7.88
CA ASN A 32 14.85 9.42 -7.40
C ASN A 32 13.75 8.39 -7.08
N VAL A 33 12.48 8.74 -7.30
CA VAL A 33 11.32 7.87 -7.06
C VAL A 33 10.97 7.14 -8.34
N THR A 34 10.64 5.85 -8.25
CA THR A 34 10.26 5.07 -9.43
C THR A 34 9.03 5.68 -10.11
N LYS A 35 8.99 5.68 -11.45
CA LYS A 35 7.87 6.27 -12.23
C LYS A 35 6.48 5.84 -11.72
N ARG A 36 6.38 4.58 -11.28
CA ARG A 36 5.14 4.03 -10.73
C ARG A 36 4.72 4.69 -9.42
N ASP A 37 5.65 4.90 -8.50
CA ASP A 37 5.37 5.57 -7.23
C ASP A 37 5.11 7.07 -7.45
N GLN A 38 5.70 7.66 -8.51
CA GLN A 38 5.33 9.01 -8.96
C GLN A 38 3.87 9.09 -9.45
N ASP A 39 3.39 8.09 -10.19
CA ASP A 39 2.02 8.05 -10.68
C ASP A 39 1.03 7.83 -9.52
N LEU A 40 1.36 6.96 -8.56
CA LEU A 40 0.59 6.79 -7.33
C LEU A 40 0.57 8.06 -6.47
N TYR A 41 1.70 8.74 -6.36
CA TYR A 41 1.79 10.04 -5.69
C TYR A 41 0.82 11.04 -6.33
N LYS A 42 0.86 11.21 -7.66
CA LYS A 42 -0.03 12.13 -8.38
C LYS A 42 -1.50 11.78 -8.14
N GLN A 43 -1.85 10.50 -8.20
CA GLN A 43 -3.22 10.05 -7.94
C GLN A 43 -3.68 10.38 -6.51
N THR A 44 -2.85 10.05 -5.51
CA THR A 44 -3.14 10.27 -4.09
C THR A 44 -3.21 11.77 -3.76
N PHE A 45 -2.25 12.53 -4.27
CA PHE A 45 -2.18 13.98 -4.13
C PHE A 45 -3.41 14.67 -4.72
N ASN A 46 -3.77 14.33 -5.96
CA ASN A 46 -4.94 14.91 -6.64
C ASN A 46 -6.25 14.57 -5.91
N GLY A 47 -6.38 13.34 -5.40
CA GLY A 47 -7.54 12.94 -4.59
C GLY A 47 -7.65 13.72 -3.28
N CYS A 48 -6.53 13.94 -2.59
CA CYS A 48 -6.50 14.72 -1.36
C CYS A 48 -6.82 16.21 -1.58
N LYS A 49 -6.29 16.80 -2.67
CA LYS A 49 -6.37 18.25 -2.95
C LYS A 49 -7.81 18.75 -3.11
N ILE A 50 -8.77 17.86 -3.38
CA ILE A 50 -10.19 18.21 -3.53
C ILE A 50 -10.73 18.94 -2.28
N LYS A 51 -10.19 18.68 -1.08
CA LYS A 51 -10.68 19.27 0.18
C LYS A 51 -9.60 19.86 1.09
N ASN A 52 -8.32 19.69 0.77
CA ASN A 52 -7.22 20.00 1.68
C ASN A 52 -6.18 20.91 1.03
N ASN A 53 -5.32 21.50 1.87
CA ASN A 53 -4.25 22.35 1.38
C ASN A 53 -3.13 21.52 0.70
N TYR A 54 -2.29 22.22 -0.05
CA TYR A 54 -1.21 21.61 -0.82
C TYR A 54 -0.20 20.83 0.07
N THR A 55 0.13 21.37 1.24
CA THR A 55 1.10 20.79 2.18
C THR A 55 0.60 19.47 2.76
N ASP A 56 -0.66 19.41 3.19
CA ASP A 56 -1.25 18.21 3.77
C ASP A 56 -1.32 17.09 2.72
N CYS A 57 -1.66 17.43 1.48
CA CYS A 57 -1.73 16.44 0.41
C CYS A 57 -0.38 15.90 -0.01
N ASN A 58 0.68 16.71 0.06
CA ASN A 58 2.04 16.21 -0.13
C ASN A 58 2.44 15.24 0.98
N CYS A 59 2.12 15.57 2.23
CA CYS A 59 2.37 14.71 3.37
C CYS A 59 1.70 13.35 3.19
N VAL A 60 0.42 13.33 2.82
CA VAL A 60 -0.37 12.11 2.61
C VAL A 60 0.18 11.25 1.49
N ALA A 61 0.46 11.88 0.35
CA ALA A 61 0.97 11.17 -0.81
C ALA A 61 2.38 10.58 -0.56
N LYS A 62 3.23 11.29 0.20
CA LYS A 62 4.54 10.79 0.64
C LYS A 62 4.40 9.57 1.56
N ILE A 63 3.58 9.66 2.60
CA ILE A 63 3.34 8.55 3.53
C ILE A 63 2.77 7.32 2.79
N ASN A 64 1.93 7.54 1.78
CA ASN A 64 1.40 6.46 0.95
C ASN A 64 2.51 5.72 0.19
N ILE A 65 3.42 6.45 -0.47
CA ILE A 65 4.57 5.86 -1.16
C ILE A 65 5.46 5.10 -0.17
N GLU A 66 5.86 5.74 0.93
CA GLU A 66 6.76 5.14 1.92
C GLU A 66 6.18 3.84 2.47
N HIS A 67 4.92 3.89 2.90
CA HIS A 67 4.25 2.71 3.44
C HIS A 67 4.12 1.58 2.42
N ARG A 68 3.81 1.92 1.17
CA ARG A 68 3.72 0.94 0.10
C ARG A 68 5.06 0.30 -0.22
N SER A 69 6.13 1.08 -0.24
CA SER A 69 7.51 0.58 -0.40
C SER A 69 7.89 -0.39 0.72
N GLU A 70 7.62 -0.02 1.99
CA GLU A 70 7.86 -0.89 3.15
C GLU A 70 7.14 -2.25 3.03
N ILE A 71 5.86 -2.24 2.66
CA ILE A 71 5.10 -3.49 2.52
C ILE A 71 5.62 -4.27 1.30
N TYR A 72 5.95 -3.61 0.20
CA TYR A 72 6.47 -4.28 -0.99
C TYR A 72 7.82 -4.96 -0.73
N GLU A 73 8.73 -4.32 0.01
CA GLU A 73 9.98 -4.92 0.43
C GLU A 73 9.74 -6.17 1.30
N SER A 74 8.81 -6.08 2.25
CA SER A 74 8.41 -7.23 3.07
C SER A 74 7.79 -8.35 2.22
N TYR A 75 6.97 -8.00 1.23
CA TYR A 75 6.36 -8.95 0.29
C TYR A 75 7.41 -9.68 -0.53
N ILE A 76 8.37 -8.98 -1.14
CA ILE A 76 9.47 -9.60 -1.91
C ILE A 76 10.29 -10.52 -1.00
N LYS A 77 10.69 -10.03 0.18
CA LYS A 77 11.51 -10.79 1.13
C LYS A 77 10.86 -12.12 1.52
N ASN A 78 9.54 -12.12 1.65
CA ASN A 78 8.76 -13.29 2.05
C ASN A 78 8.09 -14.01 0.87
N TYR A 79 8.42 -13.65 -0.37
CA TYR A 79 7.69 -14.14 -1.53
C TYR A 79 7.81 -15.66 -1.68
N GLU A 80 9.04 -16.18 -1.78
CA GLU A 80 9.28 -17.62 -1.98
C GLU A 80 8.82 -18.48 -0.80
N SER A 81 8.96 -17.98 0.43
CA SER A 81 8.69 -18.76 1.64
C SER A 81 7.23 -18.71 2.11
N ILE A 82 6.50 -17.63 1.82
CA ILE A 82 5.15 -17.40 2.34
C ILE A 82 4.14 -17.15 1.22
N HIS A 83 4.39 -16.18 0.33
CA HIS A 83 3.37 -15.73 -0.62
C HIS A 83 3.17 -16.70 -1.77
N ARG A 84 4.25 -17.22 -2.36
CA ARG A 84 4.23 -18.16 -3.48
C ARG A 84 3.54 -19.50 -3.09
N PRO A 85 3.85 -20.14 -1.94
CA PRO A 85 3.13 -21.35 -1.53
C PRO A 85 1.64 -21.10 -1.28
N LYS A 86 1.28 -19.94 -0.69
CA LYS A 86 -0.13 -19.56 -0.48
C LYS A 86 -0.88 -19.37 -1.81
N GLN A 87 -0.26 -18.71 -2.79
CA GLN A 87 -0.84 -18.55 -4.13
C GLN A 87 -1.04 -19.91 -4.82
N GLN A 88 -0.06 -20.81 -4.74
CA GLN A 88 -0.18 -22.18 -5.29
C GLN A 88 -1.30 -22.98 -4.63
N MET A 89 -1.46 -22.86 -3.30
CA MET A 89 -2.56 -23.48 -2.57
C MET A 89 -3.92 -22.94 -3.02
N GLU A 90 -4.05 -21.62 -3.20
CA GLU A 90 -5.30 -20.99 -3.66
C GLU A 90 -5.65 -21.41 -5.10
N ILE A 91 -4.67 -21.44 -6.01
CA ILE A 91 -4.83 -21.97 -7.37
C ILE A 91 -5.33 -23.42 -7.33
N THR A 92 -4.73 -24.25 -6.47
CA THR A 92 -5.13 -25.67 -6.32
C THR A 92 -6.57 -25.78 -5.83
N LYS A 93 -6.94 -25.02 -4.79
CA LYS A 93 -8.30 -24.97 -4.26
C LYS A 93 -9.33 -24.53 -5.30
N ARG A 94 -8.99 -23.52 -6.11
CA ARG A 94 -9.87 -23.01 -7.17
C ARG A 94 -10.01 -23.99 -8.33
N ARG A 95 -8.94 -24.70 -8.73
CA ARG A 95 -9.03 -25.80 -9.72
C ARG A 95 -9.96 -26.91 -9.27
N ILE A 96 -9.88 -27.30 -7.99
CA ILE A 96 -10.80 -28.29 -7.39
C ILE A 96 -12.25 -27.76 -7.43
N THR A 97 -12.45 -26.52 -6.97
CA THR A 97 -13.77 -25.87 -6.96
C THR A 97 -14.37 -25.80 -8.35
N LEU A 98 -13.59 -25.41 -9.36
CA LEU A 98 -14.03 -25.38 -10.75
C LEU A 98 -14.45 -26.78 -11.21
N SER A 99 -13.61 -27.80 -10.99
CA SER A 99 -13.94 -29.19 -11.35
C SER A 99 -15.23 -29.70 -10.70
N GLU A 100 -15.47 -29.38 -9.43
CA GLU A 100 -16.69 -29.73 -8.72
C GLU A 100 -17.91 -28.97 -9.25
N LYS A 101 -17.77 -27.65 -9.51
CA LYS A 101 -18.85 -26.81 -10.03
C LYS A 101 -19.26 -27.21 -11.45
N SER A 102 -18.30 -27.57 -12.31
CA SER A 102 -18.54 -28.05 -13.67
C SER A 102 -19.31 -29.36 -13.69
N LYS A 103 -19.06 -30.27 -12.73
CA LYS A 103 -19.80 -31.55 -12.61
C LYS A 103 -21.25 -31.35 -12.15
N ASN A 104 -21.52 -30.30 -11.39
CA ASN A 104 -22.82 -30.05 -10.77
C ASN A 104 -23.74 -29.14 -11.62
N LEU A 105 -23.45 -28.93 -12.91
CA LEU A 105 -24.22 -28.06 -13.81
C LEU A 105 -24.42 -26.64 -13.22
N SER A 106 -23.38 -26.08 -12.62
CA SER A 106 -23.42 -24.69 -12.12
C SER A 106 -23.62 -23.71 -13.27
N ASP A 107 -24.22 -22.54 -12.99
CA ASP A 107 -24.40 -21.44 -13.97
C ASP A 107 -23.08 -21.17 -14.70
N GLU A 108 -23.13 -21.13 -16.03
CA GLU A 108 -22.00 -20.90 -16.92
C GLU A 108 -21.21 -19.65 -16.53
N ARG A 109 -21.89 -18.58 -16.11
CA ARG A 109 -21.25 -17.34 -15.65
C ARG A 109 -20.44 -17.50 -14.37
N VAL A 110 -20.82 -18.45 -13.52
CA VAL A 110 -20.05 -18.78 -12.30
C VAL A 110 -18.79 -19.55 -12.68
N LEU A 111 -18.85 -20.43 -13.68
CA LEU A 111 -17.69 -21.15 -14.19
C LEU A 111 -16.71 -20.19 -14.87
N GLU A 112 -17.20 -19.31 -15.75
CA GLU A 112 -16.39 -18.28 -16.40
C GLU A 112 -15.68 -17.37 -15.39
N ALA A 113 -16.38 -16.88 -14.37
CA ALA A 113 -15.78 -16.06 -13.32
C ALA A 113 -14.68 -16.80 -12.54
N LEU A 114 -14.86 -18.09 -12.27
CA LEU A 114 -13.87 -18.93 -11.61
C LEU A 114 -12.64 -19.18 -12.51
N GLU A 115 -12.84 -19.40 -13.80
CA GLU A 115 -11.79 -19.58 -14.80
C GLU A 115 -10.97 -18.30 -14.99
N ASP A 116 -11.64 -17.15 -15.11
CA ASP A 116 -10.98 -15.85 -15.24
C ASP A 116 -10.13 -15.52 -14.01
N ASP A 117 -10.68 -15.73 -12.82
CA ASP A 117 -9.93 -15.55 -11.59
C ASP A 117 -8.74 -16.51 -11.50
N LEU A 118 -8.91 -17.78 -11.91
CA LEU A 118 -7.86 -18.78 -11.90
C LEU A 118 -6.73 -18.37 -12.85
N ARG A 119 -7.07 -17.96 -14.08
CA ARG A 119 -6.13 -17.45 -15.07
C ARG A 119 -5.37 -16.23 -14.54
N ARG A 120 -6.04 -15.32 -13.85
CA ARG A 120 -5.40 -14.17 -13.19
C ARG A 120 -4.38 -14.61 -12.14
N LEU A 121 -4.73 -15.56 -11.28
CA LEU A 121 -3.82 -16.07 -10.24
C LEU A 121 -2.61 -16.80 -10.83
N GLU A 122 -2.81 -17.60 -11.88
CA GLU A 122 -1.73 -18.31 -12.56
C GLU A 122 -0.76 -17.36 -13.26
N ASN A 123 -1.29 -16.34 -13.95
CA ASN A 123 -0.47 -15.28 -14.55
C ASN A 123 0.32 -14.50 -13.49
N SER A 124 -0.30 -14.22 -12.33
CA SER A 124 0.37 -13.56 -11.21
C SER A 124 1.51 -14.39 -10.66
N LEU A 125 1.27 -15.69 -10.43
CA LEU A 125 2.29 -16.63 -9.96
C LEU A 125 3.45 -16.76 -10.95
N ALA A 126 3.15 -16.80 -12.25
CA ALA A 126 4.15 -16.90 -13.32
C ALA A 126 4.99 -15.62 -13.45
N SER A 127 4.35 -14.47 -13.25
CA SER A 127 5.01 -13.16 -13.32
C SER A 127 5.95 -12.88 -12.14
N GLY A 128 5.75 -13.58 -11.02
CA GLY A 128 6.60 -13.46 -9.84
C GLY A 128 6.44 -12.13 -9.10
N PRO A 129 7.26 -11.89 -8.05
CA PRO A 129 7.13 -10.70 -7.22
C PRO A 129 7.59 -9.43 -7.95
N ASN A 130 8.39 -9.60 -9.02
CA ASN A 130 8.98 -8.51 -9.78
C ASN A 130 7.98 -7.80 -10.70
N ASN A 131 6.83 -8.43 -10.97
CA ASN A 131 5.75 -7.80 -11.71
C ASN A 131 4.92 -6.89 -10.78
N ILE A 132 5.54 -5.77 -10.45
CA ILE A 132 5.04 -4.84 -9.46
C ILE A 132 3.64 -4.31 -9.81
N SER A 133 3.25 -4.24 -11.09
CA SER A 133 1.94 -3.71 -11.52
C SER A 133 0.76 -4.49 -10.94
N GLU A 134 0.95 -5.74 -10.52
CA GLU A 134 -0.09 -6.54 -9.87
C GLU A 134 -0.13 -6.37 -8.35
N PHE A 135 0.88 -5.72 -7.76
CA PHE A 135 0.92 -5.42 -6.34
C PHE A 135 -0.02 -4.26 -6.02
N ASN A 136 -1.30 -4.54 -5.78
CA ASN A 136 -2.26 -3.55 -5.33
C ASN A 136 -2.23 -3.43 -3.81
N LEU A 137 -1.79 -2.27 -3.32
CA LEU A 137 -1.93 -1.84 -1.94
C LEU A 137 -2.59 -0.48 -2.01
N TYR A 138 -3.81 -0.42 -1.49
CA TYR A 138 -4.61 0.81 -1.48
C TYR A 138 -5.05 1.24 -0.09
N ILE A 139 -4.76 0.44 0.95
CA ILE A 139 -5.25 0.71 2.29
C ILE A 139 -4.08 1.08 3.19
N LEU A 140 -3.86 2.38 3.33
CA LEU A 140 -3.09 2.93 4.45
C LEU A 140 -3.82 2.58 5.75
N PRO A 141 -3.15 1.97 6.74
CA PRO A 141 -3.73 1.78 8.07
C PRO A 141 -4.22 3.10 8.67
N LYS A 142 -5.36 3.06 9.36
CA LYS A 142 -5.86 4.21 10.12
C LYS A 142 -4.76 4.74 11.05
N GLY A 143 -4.63 6.05 11.14
CA GLY A 143 -3.61 6.70 11.98
C GLY A 143 -2.31 7.04 11.27
N LYS A 144 -2.00 6.42 10.11
CA LYS A 144 -0.73 6.67 9.40
C LYS A 144 -0.60 8.08 8.86
N THR A 145 -1.71 8.75 8.58
CA THR A 145 -1.74 10.12 8.02
C THR A 145 -2.11 11.18 9.05
N ASP A 146 -2.27 10.83 10.33
CA ASP A 146 -2.67 11.77 11.39
C ASP A 146 -1.62 12.86 11.65
N VAL A 147 -0.37 12.59 11.24
CA VAL A 147 0.73 13.57 11.24
C VAL A 147 0.58 14.64 10.15
N CYS A 148 -0.22 14.36 9.11
CA CYS A 148 -0.62 15.36 8.14
C CYS A 148 -1.78 16.15 8.75
N VAL A 149 -1.68 17.48 8.80
CA VAL A 149 -2.69 18.35 9.43
C VAL A 149 -3.92 18.43 8.53
N PHE A 150 -4.63 17.31 8.36
CA PHE A 150 -5.93 17.31 7.72
C PHE A 150 -6.88 18.23 8.50
N LEU A 151 -7.48 19.18 7.79
CA LEU A 151 -8.61 19.94 8.32
C LEU A 151 -9.87 19.05 8.32
N ASN A 152 -9.83 17.94 9.06
CA ASN A 152 -10.90 16.96 9.29
C ASN A 152 -11.56 16.31 8.03
N PRO A 153 -12.11 15.09 8.17
CA PRO A 153 -12.60 14.23 7.08
C PRO A 153 -13.81 14.77 6.28
#